data_AF-A0A9Q0JYN4-F1
#
_entry.id   AF-A0A9Q0JYN4-F1
#
_cell.length_a   1.000
_cell.length_b   1.000
_cell.length_c   1.000
_cell.angle_alpha   90.00
_cell.angle_beta   90.00
_cell.angle_gamma   90.00
#
_symmetry.space_group_name_H-M   'P 1'
#
loop_
_entity.id
_entity.type
_entity.pdbx_description
1 polymer ?
#
loop_
_entity_poly.entity_id
_entity_poly.type
_entity_poly.pdbx_seq_one_letter_code
_entity_poly.pdbx_strand_id
1 'polypeptide(L)'
;MSSSKSLVRQKFNSFHGNLPTTTDEFPQMHRPKTHPELPRRIRSLFEAFAPGNSTSLENNYHKLTKILLHVTIDRSLGPVHVLLSSESTVGDLIKAALDVYLKEKRRPLLIETDPHCFELHYSQFALESLNPSEKLMNLGSRNFFLCSKQTNPVNSSVLNQEKKAAADK
;
A
#
# COMPACT_ATOMS: atom_id res chain seq x y z
N MET A 1 -23.09 -8.77 -53.91
CA MET A 1 -22.22 -9.45 -52.93
C MET A 1 -22.55 -8.87 -51.56
N SER A 2 -23.42 -9.54 -50.80
CA SER A 2 -23.94 -9.04 -49.52
C SER A 2 -23.16 -9.68 -48.37
N SER A 3 -22.35 -8.91 -47.66
CA SER A 3 -21.61 -9.37 -46.48
C SER A 3 -22.39 -9.07 -45.21
N SER A 4 -23.07 -10.08 -44.67
CA SER A 4 -23.71 -10.03 -43.35
C SER A 4 -22.66 -10.28 -42.26
N LYS A 5 -22.33 -9.27 -41.45
CA LYS A 5 -21.49 -9.43 -40.26
C LYS A 5 -22.35 -9.94 -39.10
N SER A 6 -22.13 -11.18 -38.67
CA SER A 6 -22.82 -11.76 -37.50
C SER A 6 -22.20 -11.23 -36.20
N LEU A 7 -23.05 -10.65 -35.34
CA LEU A 7 -22.73 -10.25 -33.97
C LEU A 7 -22.56 -11.51 -33.09
N VAL A 8 -21.35 -11.80 -32.64
CA VAL A 8 -21.10 -12.86 -31.65
C VAL A 8 -21.56 -12.37 -30.28
N ARG A 9 -22.73 -12.86 -29.85
CA ARG A 9 -23.26 -12.65 -28.51
C ARG A 9 -22.36 -13.39 -27.50
N GLN A 10 -21.50 -12.66 -26.79
CA GLN A 10 -20.76 -13.23 -25.66
C GLN A 10 -21.76 -13.60 -24.56
N LYS A 11 -21.90 -14.91 -24.33
CA LYS A 11 -22.73 -15.47 -23.27
C LYS A 11 -21.82 -15.71 -22.07
N PHE A 12 -22.04 -14.97 -20.99
CA PHE A 12 -21.40 -15.20 -19.71
C PHE A 12 -21.95 -16.51 -19.14
N ASN A 13 -21.06 -17.48 -18.87
CA ASN A 13 -21.43 -18.71 -18.21
C ASN A 13 -21.49 -18.46 -16.70
N SER A 14 -22.70 -18.47 -16.15
CA SER A 14 -22.94 -18.45 -14.70
C SER A 14 -22.56 -19.80 -14.09
N PHE A 15 -21.91 -19.76 -12.93
CA PHE A 15 -21.47 -20.93 -12.18
C PHE A 15 -22.62 -21.43 -11.30
N HIS A 16 -23.56 -22.17 -11.89
CA HIS A 16 -24.51 -22.97 -11.13
C HIS A 16 -24.29 -24.44 -11.50
N GLY A 17 -23.71 -25.17 -10.55
CA GLY A 17 -23.44 -26.60 -10.67
C GLY A 17 -24.75 -27.38 -10.67
N ASN A 18 -25.13 -27.89 -11.84
CA ASN A 18 -26.14 -28.94 -11.94
C ASN A 18 -25.42 -30.28 -11.91
N LEU A 19 -25.73 -31.12 -10.92
CA LEU A 19 -25.25 -32.51 -10.86
C LEU A 19 -26.26 -33.40 -11.60
N PRO A 20 -25.89 -34.10 -12.69
CA PRO A 20 -26.74 -35.13 -13.27
C PRO A 20 -26.63 -36.42 -12.46
N THR A 21 -27.76 -36.85 -11.90
CA THR A 21 -27.99 -38.22 -11.45
C THR A 21 -28.17 -39.11 -12.67
N THR A 22 -27.15 -39.85 -13.07
CA THR A 22 -27.29 -41.13 -13.79
C THR A 22 -25.95 -41.85 -13.80
N THR A 23 -25.97 -43.07 -13.27
CA THR A 23 -24.86 -44.00 -13.20
C THR A 23 -24.50 -44.49 -14.61
N ASP A 24 -23.47 -43.92 -15.22
CA ASP A 24 -22.32 -44.65 -15.77
C ASP A 24 -21.31 -43.64 -16.35
N GLU A 25 -20.04 -43.85 -16.03
CA GLU A 25 -18.86 -43.10 -16.50
C GLU A 25 -18.76 -41.59 -16.15
N PHE A 26 -18.43 -41.32 -14.88
CA PHE A 26 -17.78 -40.05 -14.53
C PHE A 26 -16.29 -40.11 -14.94
N PRO A 27 -15.76 -39.16 -15.73
CA PRO A 27 -14.31 -38.98 -15.82
C PRO A 27 -13.83 -38.63 -14.41
N GLN A 28 -13.07 -39.53 -13.78
CA GLN A 28 -12.53 -39.26 -12.46
C GLN A 28 -11.63 -38.02 -12.55
N MET A 29 -12.13 -36.88 -12.08
CA MET A 29 -11.30 -35.70 -11.85
C MET A 29 -10.33 -36.05 -10.72
N HIS A 30 -9.14 -36.52 -11.10
CA HIS A 30 -8.08 -36.83 -10.16
C HIS A 30 -7.70 -35.55 -9.43
N ARG A 31 -7.87 -35.57 -8.10
CA ARG A 31 -7.41 -34.50 -7.22
C ARG A 31 -5.92 -34.23 -7.49
N PRO A 32 -5.52 -32.96 -7.71
CA PRO A 32 -4.12 -32.61 -7.86
C PRO A 32 -3.31 -33.17 -6.69
N LYS A 33 -2.22 -33.87 -6.99
CA LYS A 33 -1.33 -34.42 -5.96
C LYS A 33 -0.74 -33.26 -5.16
N THR A 34 -1.20 -33.10 -3.92
CA THR A 34 -0.54 -32.21 -2.95
C THR A 34 0.81 -32.82 -2.60
N HIS A 35 1.90 -32.22 -3.09
CA HIS A 35 3.25 -32.61 -2.70
C HIS A 35 3.46 -32.29 -1.20
N PRO A 36 3.60 -33.30 -0.32
CA PRO A 36 3.74 -33.08 1.12
C PRO A 36 5.06 -32.38 1.50
N GLU A 37 5.98 -32.23 0.55
CA GLU A 37 7.27 -31.57 0.74
C GLU A 37 7.24 -30.05 0.54
N LEU A 38 6.22 -29.50 -0.14
CA LEU A 38 6.10 -28.03 -0.30
C LEU A 38 5.94 -27.31 1.05
N PRO A 39 5.08 -27.78 1.98
CA PRO A 39 4.99 -27.21 3.32
C PRO A 39 6.28 -27.39 4.13
N ARG A 40 6.99 -28.52 3.95
CA ARG A 40 8.25 -28.81 4.65
C ARG A 40 9.37 -27.87 4.21
N ARG A 41 9.46 -27.56 2.93
CA ARG A 41 10.47 -26.62 2.41
C ARG A 41 10.23 -25.20 2.92
N ILE A 42 8.98 -24.76 2.98
CA ILE A 42 8.61 -23.45 3.54
C ILE A 42 8.90 -23.42 5.04
N ARG A 43 8.58 -24.50 5.77
CA ARG A 43 8.90 -24.63 7.20
C ARG A 43 10.41 -24.63 7.45
N SER A 44 11.19 -25.35 6.66
CA SER A 44 12.66 -25.40 6.78
C SER A 44 13.31 -24.04 6.58
N LEU A 45 12.83 -23.25 5.61
CA LEU A 45 13.28 -21.87 5.47
C LEU A 45 12.94 -21.06 6.73
N PHE A 46 11.73 -21.20 7.25
CA PHE A 46 11.29 -20.46 8.45
C PHE A 46 12.00 -20.89 9.74
N GLU A 47 12.32 -22.18 9.90
CA GLU A 47 13.07 -22.74 11.03
C GLU A 47 14.54 -22.28 11.03
N ALA A 48 15.15 -22.10 9.86
CA ALA A 48 16.48 -21.48 9.77
C ALA A 48 16.48 -20.00 10.22
N PHE A 49 15.31 -19.34 10.26
CA PHE A 49 15.13 -17.98 10.78
C PHE A 49 14.58 -17.94 12.22
N ALA A 50 14.47 -19.09 12.90
CA ALA A 50 14.00 -19.13 14.28
C ALA A 50 15.02 -18.50 15.24
N PRO A 51 14.60 -17.61 16.16
CA PRO A 51 15.50 -16.94 17.09
C PRO A 51 15.85 -17.92 18.22
N GLY A 52 16.99 -18.60 18.12
CA GLY A 52 17.40 -19.56 19.15
C GLY A 52 18.85 -20.04 19.10
N ASN A 53 19.52 -20.01 17.95
CA ASN A 53 20.94 -20.39 17.84
C ASN A 53 21.79 -19.21 17.35
N SER A 54 22.14 -18.30 18.26
CA SER A 54 23.20 -17.32 18.03
C SER A 54 24.34 -17.58 19.00
N THR A 55 25.28 -18.43 18.57
CA THR A 55 26.65 -18.37 19.10
C THR A 55 27.25 -17.01 18.71
N SER A 56 27.74 -16.31 19.72
CA SER A 56 28.45 -15.03 19.68
C SER A 56 29.39 -14.90 18.47
N LEU A 57 28.96 -14.14 17.45
CA LEU A 57 29.82 -13.51 16.47
C LEU A 57 29.15 -12.19 16.09
N GLU A 58 29.88 -11.10 16.25
CA GLU A 58 29.49 -9.69 16.18
C GLU A 58 28.12 -9.34 15.55
N ASN A 59 27.35 -8.60 16.34
CA ASN A 59 25.99 -8.11 16.16
C ASN A 59 25.74 -7.26 14.90
N ASN A 60 25.79 -7.85 13.70
CA ASN A 60 25.25 -7.23 12.47
C ASN A 60 24.51 -8.24 11.58
N TYR A 61 23.80 -9.20 12.18
CA TYR A 61 22.65 -9.79 11.48
C TYR A 61 21.56 -8.73 11.42
N HIS A 62 21.70 -7.78 10.50
CA HIS A 62 20.61 -6.88 10.14
C HIS A 62 19.40 -7.75 9.86
N LYS A 63 18.44 -7.76 10.78
CA LYS A 63 17.17 -8.44 10.61
C LYS A 63 16.61 -7.93 9.28
N LEU A 64 16.63 -8.78 8.24
CA LEU A 64 16.35 -8.42 6.85
C LEU A 64 14.84 -8.23 6.64
N THR A 65 14.20 -7.37 7.43
CA THR A 65 12.77 -7.07 7.33
C THR A 65 12.59 -5.80 6.49
N LYS A 66 12.95 -5.89 5.21
CA LYS A 66 12.53 -4.86 4.25
C LYS A 66 11.05 -5.01 3.96
N ILE A 67 10.34 -3.89 3.89
CA ILE A 67 8.91 -3.80 3.62
C ILE A 67 8.70 -3.04 2.31
N LEU A 68 7.80 -3.56 1.47
CA LEU A 68 7.34 -2.89 0.26
C LEU A 68 6.16 -1.98 0.63
N LEU A 69 6.24 -0.72 0.23
CA LEU A 69 5.30 0.34 0.56
C LEU A 69 4.79 0.98 -0.72
N HIS A 70 3.50 1.30 -0.74
CA HIS A 70 2.81 1.94 -1.85
C HIS A 70 2.48 3.36 -1.45
N VAL A 71 3.07 4.34 -2.15
CA VAL A 71 2.88 5.75 -1.86
C VAL A 71 2.19 6.39 -3.06
N THR A 72 0.94 6.80 -2.87
CA THR A 72 0.20 7.55 -3.89
C THR A 72 0.52 9.03 -3.73
N ILE A 73 1.15 9.63 -4.74
CA ILE A 73 1.50 11.05 -4.72
C ILE A 73 0.32 11.85 -5.26
N ASP A 74 0.01 12.97 -4.62
CA ASP A 74 -1.06 13.86 -5.02
C ASP A 74 -0.98 14.23 -6.52
N ARG A 75 -2.14 14.16 -7.19
CA ARG A 75 -2.31 14.36 -8.64
C ARG A 75 -1.51 13.43 -9.57
N SER A 76 -0.87 12.37 -9.06
CA SER A 76 -0.14 11.40 -9.89
C SER A 76 -1.04 10.30 -10.46
N LEU A 77 -0.64 9.69 -11.58
CA LEU A 77 -1.40 8.62 -12.25
C LEU A 77 -1.47 7.29 -11.49
N GLY A 78 -0.70 7.13 -10.42
CA GLY A 78 -0.66 5.90 -9.65
C GLY A 78 0.50 5.88 -8.65
N PRO A 79 0.50 4.91 -7.73
CA PRO A 79 1.46 4.86 -6.64
C PRO A 79 2.88 4.62 -7.12
N VAL A 80 3.84 5.15 -6.37
CA VAL A 80 5.24 4.72 -6.40
C VAL A 80 5.43 3.60 -5.40
N HIS A 81 6.30 2.65 -5.75
CA HIS A 81 6.63 1.53 -4.90
C HIS A 81 8.01 1.74 -4.29
N VAL A 82 8.11 1.67 -2.97
CA VAL A 82 9.34 1.92 -2.22
C VAL A 82 9.66 0.73 -1.33
N LEU A 83 10.89 0.26 -1.36
CA LEU A 83 11.39 -0.82 -0.50
C LEU A 83 12.31 -0.24 0.57
N LEU A 84 11.88 -0.27 1.83
CA LEU A 84 12.62 0.27 2.98
C LEU A 84 12.74 -0.74 4.12
N SER A 85 13.64 -0.47 5.06
CA SER A 85 13.72 -1.26 6.31
C SER A 85 12.47 -1.03 7.16
N SER A 86 11.99 -2.04 7.89
CA SER A 86 10.90 -1.86 8.86
C SER A 86 11.23 -0.83 9.95
N GLU A 87 12.51 -0.65 10.25
CA GLU A 87 13.01 0.29 11.26
C GLU A 87 13.20 1.73 10.76
N SER A 88 13.03 1.99 9.46
CA SER A 88 13.18 3.36 8.93
C SER A 88 12.01 4.23 9.34
N THR A 89 12.18 5.53 9.20
CA THR A 89 11.19 6.53 9.61
C THR A 89 10.25 6.92 8.48
N VAL A 90 9.16 7.61 8.81
CA VAL A 90 8.26 8.26 7.84
C VAL A 90 9.02 9.26 6.97
N GLY A 91 9.94 10.04 7.55
CA GLY A 91 10.78 10.98 6.80
C GLY A 91 11.62 10.30 5.72
N ASP A 92 12.17 9.12 6.02
CA ASP A 92 12.91 8.32 5.05
C ASP A 92 12.02 7.82 3.90
N LEU A 93 10.77 7.46 4.20
CA LEU A 93 9.78 7.07 3.19
C LEU A 93 9.44 8.22 2.26
N ILE A 94 9.21 9.42 2.79
CA ILE A 94 8.92 10.62 1.99
C ILE A 94 10.08 10.88 1.03
N LYS A 95 11.32 10.93 1.56
CA LYS A 95 12.52 11.16 0.75
C LYS A 95 12.67 10.10 -0.35
N ALA A 96 12.55 8.82 0.00
CA ALA A 96 12.69 7.73 -0.96
C ALA A 96 11.58 7.74 -2.02
N ALA A 97 10.34 8.08 -1.65
CA ALA A 97 9.23 8.20 -2.60
C ALA A 97 9.45 9.34 -3.60
N LEU A 98 9.92 10.50 -3.14
CA LEU A 98 10.29 11.63 -4.00
C LEU A 98 11.42 11.26 -4.95
N ASP A 99 12.47 10.61 -4.45
CA ASP A 99 13.59 10.13 -5.27
C ASP A 99 13.11 9.19 -6.38
N VAL A 100 12.24 8.22 -6.07
CA VAL A 100 11.67 7.29 -7.05
C VAL A 100 10.82 8.05 -8.08
N TYR A 101 9.97 8.96 -7.63
CA TYR A 101 9.11 9.76 -8.50
C TYR A 101 9.91 10.57 -9.53
N LEU A 102 11.00 11.22 -9.08
CA LEU A 102 11.90 12.01 -9.93
C LEU A 102 12.70 11.12 -10.88
N LYS A 103 13.21 9.97 -10.40
CA LYS A 103 13.94 9.00 -11.23
C LYS A 103 13.06 8.44 -12.36
N GLU A 104 11.79 8.15 -12.07
CA GLU A 104 10.81 7.70 -13.05
C GLU A 104 10.30 8.83 -13.97
N LYS A 105 10.66 10.10 -13.71
CA LYS A 105 10.21 11.29 -14.47
C LYS A 105 8.68 11.35 -14.62
N ARG A 106 7.97 11.01 -13.54
CA ARG A 106 6.49 10.95 -13.51
C ARG A 106 5.88 12.34 -13.68
N ARG A 107 4.57 12.36 -13.96
CA ARG A 107 3.77 13.56 -14.13
C ARG A 107 2.60 13.58 -13.13
N PRO A 108 2.26 14.76 -12.58
CA PRO A 108 2.82 16.09 -12.85
C PRO A 108 4.23 16.28 -12.28
N LEU A 109 5.01 17.22 -12.83
CA LEU A 109 6.32 17.54 -12.25
C LEU A 109 6.12 18.16 -10.87
N LEU A 110 6.95 17.74 -9.92
CA LEU A 110 6.95 18.34 -8.58
C LEU A 110 7.60 19.73 -8.68
N ILE A 111 6.94 20.73 -8.09
CA ILE A 111 7.45 22.11 -8.01
C ILE A 111 8.58 22.16 -6.98
N GLU A 112 8.38 21.48 -5.85
CA GLU A 112 9.33 21.37 -4.75
C GLU A 112 9.81 19.94 -4.62
N THR A 113 11.09 19.77 -4.28
CA THR A 113 11.73 18.46 -4.09
C THR A 113 12.22 18.24 -2.68
N ASP A 114 12.06 19.23 -1.80
CA ASP A 114 12.43 19.11 -0.39
C ASP A 114 11.43 18.21 0.34
N PRO A 115 11.86 17.11 0.99
CA PRO A 115 10.98 16.25 1.80
C PRO A 115 10.18 17.00 2.86
N HIS A 116 10.67 18.12 3.39
CA HIS A 116 9.97 18.90 4.43
C HIS A 116 8.72 19.63 3.91
N CYS A 117 8.62 19.81 2.60
CA CYS A 117 7.46 20.41 1.95
C CYS A 117 6.32 19.42 1.71
N PHE A 118 6.47 18.16 2.12
CA PHE A 118 5.46 17.13 1.92
C PHE A 118 5.00 16.54 3.25
N GLU A 119 3.73 16.13 3.25
CA GLU A 119 3.12 15.43 4.38
C GLU A 119 2.60 14.06 3.93
N LEU A 120 2.82 13.07 4.79
CA LEU A 120 2.37 11.70 4.57
C LEU A 120 1.09 11.45 5.36
N HIS A 121 0.10 10.88 4.70
CA HIS A 121 -1.19 10.52 5.28
C HIS A 121 -1.49 9.04 5.05
N TYR A 122 -2.38 8.46 5.85
CA TYR A 122 -2.89 7.11 5.60
C TYR A 122 -3.66 7.00 4.27
N SER A 123 -4.35 8.07 3.88
CA SER A 123 -5.20 8.12 2.69
C SER A 123 -5.44 9.58 2.28
N GLN A 124 -5.93 9.81 1.06
CA GLN A 124 -6.34 11.14 0.58
C GLN A 124 -7.47 11.78 1.41
N PHE A 125 -8.20 10.97 2.18
CA PHE A 125 -9.30 11.44 3.05
C PHE A 125 -8.88 11.68 4.50
N ALA A 126 -7.63 11.38 4.85
CA ALA A 126 -7.14 11.60 6.21
C ALA A 126 -6.79 13.08 6.40
N LEU A 127 -7.30 13.66 7.48
CA LEU A 127 -7.03 15.06 7.84
C LEU A 127 -5.73 15.24 8.63
N GLU A 128 -5.25 14.16 9.26
CA GLU A 128 -4.05 14.16 10.08
C GLU A 128 -2.86 13.58 9.31
N SER A 129 -1.73 14.28 9.36
CA SER A 129 -0.46 13.81 8.81
C SER A 129 0.32 12.99 9.84
N LEU A 130 1.09 12.02 9.32
CA LEU A 130 1.92 11.14 10.11
C LEU A 130 3.17 11.85 10.60
N ASN A 131 3.61 11.50 11.81
CA ASN A 131 4.79 12.08 12.41
C ASN A 131 6.06 11.66 11.62
N PRO A 132 6.89 12.59 11.14
CA PRO A 132 8.09 12.25 10.35
C PRO A 132 9.10 11.34 11.06
N SER A 133 9.15 11.42 12.40
CA SER A 133 10.05 10.62 13.24
C SER A 133 9.51 9.23 13.59
N GLU A 134 8.26 8.92 13.22
CA GLU A 134 7.64 7.63 13.52
C GLU A 134 8.23 6.52 12.64
N LYS A 135 8.41 5.33 13.24
CA LYS A 135 8.92 4.16 12.52
C LYS A 135 7.84 3.51 11.66
N LEU A 136 8.21 3.06 10.48
CA LEU A 136 7.28 2.44 9.53
C LEU A 136 6.64 1.15 10.07
N MET A 137 7.32 0.42 10.94
CA MET A 137 6.75 -0.78 11.58
C MET A 137 5.53 -0.49 12.47
N ASN A 138 5.40 0.75 12.98
CA ASN A 138 4.34 1.12 13.92
C ASN A 138 3.05 1.53 13.19
N LEU A 139 3.14 1.94 11.92
CA LEU A 139 2.03 2.50 11.16
C LEU A 139 0.94 1.48 10.79
N GLY A 140 1.25 0.18 10.81
CA GLY A 140 0.29 -0.89 10.49
C GLY A 140 -0.22 -0.93 9.04
N SER A 141 -0.01 0.12 8.24
CA SER A 141 -0.37 0.22 6.83
C SER A 141 0.85 0.07 5.93
N ARG A 142 0.60 -0.38 4.69
CA ARG A 142 1.57 -0.35 3.59
C ARG A 142 1.17 0.59 2.46
N ASN A 143 0.00 1.20 2.55
CA ASN A 143 -0.50 2.16 1.58
C ASN A 143 -0.56 3.53 2.26
N PHE A 144 0.02 4.51 1.61
CA PHE A 144 0.09 5.87 2.09
C PHE A 144 -0.20 6.85 0.96
N PHE A 145 -0.57 8.07 1.33
CA PHE A 145 -0.81 9.18 0.43
C PHE A 145 0.16 10.31 0.76
N LEU A 146 0.86 10.84 -0.24
CA LEU A 146 1.81 11.93 -0.09
C LEU A 146 1.24 13.19 -0.73
N CYS A 147 1.07 14.25 0.05
CA CYS A 147 0.59 15.53 -0.43
C CYS A 147 1.60 16.65 -0.16
N SER A 148 1.52 17.72 -0.95
CA SER A 148 2.28 18.94 -0.67
C SER A 148 1.69 19.61 0.56
N LYS A 149 2.55 20.02 1.49
CA LYS A 149 2.17 20.86 2.62
C LYS A 149 1.67 22.19 2.07
N GLN A 150 0.39 22.48 2.26
CA GLN A 150 -0.08 23.83 2.03
C GLN A 150 0.47 24.70 3.14
N THR A 151 1.38 25.62 2.81
CA THR A 151 1.65 26.76 3.67
C THR A 151 0.36 27.58 3.71
N ASN A 152 -0.58 27.28 4.60
CA ASN A 152 -1.78 28.10 4.76
C ASN A 152 -1.34 29.52 5.15
N PRO A 153 -1.50 30.56 4.30
CA PRO A 153 -1.60 31.90 4.82
C PRO A 153 -3.05 32.04 5.30
N VAL A 154 -3.31 31.68 6.56
CA VAL A 154 -4.56 31.92 7.30
C VAL A 154 -5.80 31.15 6.79
N ASN A 155 -6.37 30.31 7.66
CA ASN A 155 -7.82 30.15 7.86
C ASN A 155 -8.09 29.48 9.22
N SER A 156 -7.62 30.13 10.29
CA SER A 156 -8.19 29.97 11.62
C SER A 156 -9.32 31.00 11.78
N SER A 157 -10.47 30.78 11.16
CA SER A 157 -11.62 31.66 11.37
C SER A 157 -12.95 30.94 11.18
N VAL A 158 -13.21 29.92 11.99
CA VAL A 158 -14.57 29.67 12.48
C VAL A 158 -14.45 29.12 13.90
N LEU A 159 -14.55 30.00 14.90
CA LEU A 159 -15.13 29.73 16.22
C LEU A 159 -15.38 31.08 16.93
N ASN A 160 -16.64 31.48 16.89
CA ASN A 160 -17.41 32.26 17.87
C ASN A 160 -16.84 33.56 18.44
N GLN A 161 -17.37 34.70 17.97
CA GLN A 161 -17.70 35.81 18.85
C GLN A 161 -19.08 36.37 18.49
N GLU A 162 -20.09 35.91 19.22
CA GLU A 162 -21.37 36.58 19.33
C GLU A 162 -21.16 37.90 20.10
N LYS A 163 -21.71 38.97 19.55
CA LYS A 163 -21.56 40.36 20.00
C LYS A 163 -21.97 40.54 21.46
N LYS A 164 -21.07 41.15 22.23
CA LYS A 164 -21.39 41.96 23.42
C LYS A 164 -22.41 43.04 23.06
N ALA A 165 -23.49 43.13 23.83
CA ALA A 165 -24.26 44.35 24.00
C ALA A 165 -24.74 44.48 25.47
N ALA A 166 -24.65 45.71 25.96
CA ALA A 166 -25.32 46.30 27.13
C ALA A 166 -24.64 46.23 28.52
N ALA A 167 -24.83 47.36 29.24
CA ALA A 167 -24.42 47.78 30.58
C ALA A 167 -22.97 48.33 30.69
N ASP A 168 -22.70 49.53 31.21
CA ASP A 168 -23.50 50.36 32.11
C ASP A 168 -23.09 51.84 32.02
N LYS A 169 -23.97 52.71 32.53
CA LYS A 169 -23.86 54.16 32.66
C LYS A 169 -23.08 54.56 33.91
#